data_AF-A0A351IXG1-F1
#
_entry.id   AF-A0A351IXG1-F1
#
_cell.length_a   1.000
_cell.length_b   1.000
_cell.length_c   1.000
_cell.angle_alpha   90.00
_cell.angle_beta   90.00
_cell.angle_gamma   90.00
#
_symmetry.space_group_name_H-M   'P 1'
#
loop_
_entity.id
_entity.type
_entity.pdbx_description
1 polymer ?
#
loop_
_entity_poly.entity_id
_entity_poly.type
_entity_poly.pdbx_seq_one_letter_code
_entity_poly.pdbx_strand_id
1 'polypeptide(L)'
;MQMKKHRILACLLAVCMVFGLLVSSSALSVFAADEKEAEEDEVKTIQYTVQKFNTAEEKLATMTLFYEKENYQLYADHVSGEVAMKDKATGNVLFTNPYDIAFSTATASQKEELLSQLRVSYTKITTAEQVTMNSYASAALLGQISVKAIRGGIRVEYTIGQTAKRKILPRWIEASRFEELILSKFEDVSGDRMKKNAKSKIEHFYSKCSYKTATSAVEWAGWQQDFPFLTGNTEAAIYILAGDAVDYDMSQFEKYLQMYTDYTLDDMLFDHEQTMYDDSVDESPPVFKISLEYYVEEDGLRVRLPANAIRYDSENYFLDSITVLPFMGCGGGKSEYES
;
A
#
# COMPACT_ATOMS: atom_id res chain seq x y z
N MET A 1 -17.68 57.27 -20.15
CA MET A 1 -17.13 56.91 -18.81
C MET A 1 -17.78 55.67 -18.18
N GLN A 2 -18.70 54.96 -18.86
CA GLN A 2 -19.28 53.71 -18.32
C GLN A 2 -18.61 52.42 -18.82
N MET A 3 -18.05 52.38 -20.03
CA MET A 3 -17.40 51.15 -20.54
C MET A 3 -16.10 50.76 -19.83
N LYS A 4 -15.39 51.70 -19.19
CA LYS A 4 -14.20 51.38 -18.37
C LYS A 4 -14.58 50.75 -17.02
N LYS A 5 -15.77 51.05 -16.48
CA LYS A 5 -16.24 50.48 -15.21
C LYS A 5 -16.67 49.02 -15.35
N HIS A 6 -17.24 48.64 -16.49
CA HIS A 6 -17.62 47.24 -16.76
C HIS A 6 -16.43 46.30 -16.99
N ARG A 7 -15.33 46.81 -17.57
CA ARG A 7 -14.11 46.01 -17.78
C ARG A 7 -13.32 45.77 -16.48
N ILE A 8 -13.35 46.73 -15.56
CA ILE A 8 -12.74 46.58 -14.22
C ILE A 8 -13.57 45.61 -13.37
N LEU A 9 -14.91 45.67 -13.45
CA LEU A 9 -15.79 44.76 -12.74
C LEU A 9 -15.69 43.31 -13.25
N ALA A 10 -15.51 43.12 -14.57
CA ALA A 10 -15.29 41.81 -15.16
C ALA A 10 -13.93 41.19 -14.77
N CYS A 11 -12.86 41.99 -14.68
CA CYS A 11 -11.57 41.52 -14.18
C CYS A 11 -11.62 41.17 -12.68
N LEU A 12 -12.40 41.90 -11.87
CA LEU A 12 -12.53 41.63 -10.43
C LEU A 12 -13.34 40.35 -10.16
N LEU A 13 -14.36 40.07 -10.97
CA LEU A 13 -15.12 38.81 -10.92
C LEU A 13 -14.31 37.60 -11.38
N ALA A 14 -13.44 37.74 -12.39
CA ALA A 14 -12.55 36.67 -12.84
C ALA A 14 -11.48 36.31 -11.80
N VAL A 15 -10.94 37.29 -11.06
CA VAL A 15 -9.98 37.05 -9.97
C VAL A 15 -10.66 36.38 -8.76
N CYS A 16 -11.93 36.70 -8.47
CA CYS A 16 -12.69 36.02 -7.42
C CYS A 16 -13.07 34.56 -7.77
N MET A 17 -13.23 34.22 -9.05
CA MET A 17 -13.47 32.82 -9.45
C MET A 17 -12.20 31.96 -9.39
N VAL A 18 -11.02 32.54 -9.63
CA VAL A 18 -9.74 31.81 -9.53
C VAL A 18 -9.30 31.57 -8.07
N PHE A 19 -9.75 32.38 -7.12
CA PHE A 19 -9.54 32.14 -5.69
C PHE A 19 -10.66 31.33 -5.00
N GLY A 20 -11.75 31.02 -5.71
CA GLY A 20 -12.91 30.27 -5.17
C GLY A 20 -12.82 28.75 -5.25
N LEU A 21 -11.75 28.19 -5.82
CA LEU A 21 -11.57 26.74 -6.00
C LEU A 21 -10.54 26.11 -5.03
N LEU A 22 -10.11 26.84 -4.00
CA LEU A 22 -9.12 26.37 -3.01
C LEU A 22 -9.60 26.41 -1.55
N VAL A 23 -10.91 26.32 -1.29
CA VAL A 23 -11.43 26.17 0.08
C VAL A 23 -12.42 25.01 0.14
N SER A 24 -11.87 23.81 0.28
CA SER A 24 -12.58 22.67 0.88
C SER A 24 -11.58 21.77 1.60
N SER A 25 -10.98 22.32 2.66
CA SER A 25 -10.37 21.56 3.76
C SER A 25 -10.46 22.41 5.03
N SER A 26 -10.90 21.77 6.12
CA SER A 26 -11.09 22.29 7.49
C SER A 26 -12.34 23.16 7.74
N ALA A 27 -13.50 22.51 7.85
CA ALA A 27 -14.53 22.98 8.77
C ALA A 27 -14.07 22.66 10.20
N LEU A 28 -13.31 23.57 10.81
CA LEU A 28 -13.13 23.59 12.27
C LEU A 28 -14.43 24.15 12.88
N SER A 29 -15.19 23.28 13.52
CA SER A 29 -16.27 23.71 14.42
C SER A 29 -15.64 24.38 15.63
N VAL A 30 -15.83 25.69 15.75
CA VAL A 30 -15.54 26.46 16.96
C VAL A 30 -16.53 26.03 18.05
N PHE A 31 -16.04 25.27 19.03
CA PHE A 31 -16.61 25.23 20.37
C PHE A 31 -15.47 25.35 21.38
N ALA A 32 -15.55 26.38 22.20
CA ALA A 32 -14.63 26.65 23.30
C ALA A 32 -14.90 25.68 24.46
N ALA A 33 -13.86 25.01 24.97
CA ALA A 33 -13.57 24.75 26.39
C ALA A 33 -12.47 23.68 26.54
N ASP A 34 -11.47 24.01 27.35
CA ASP A 34 -10.37 23.18 27.89
C ASP A 34 -9.44 22.46 26.91
N GLU A 35 -8.31 23.09 26.63
CA GLU A 35 -7.08 22.46 26.14
C GLU A 35 -6.53 21.52 27.23
N LYS A 36 -6.84 20.23 27.12
CA LYS A 36 -5.82 19.22 27.39
C LYS A 36 -5.16 18.88 26.06
N GLU A 37 -3.88 19.20 25.96
CA GLU A 37 -3.00 18.67 24.92
C GLU A 37 -3.22 17.16 24.86
N ALA A 38 -3.76 16.68 23.73
CA ALA A 38 -3.74 15.27 23.41
C ALA A 38 -2.28 14.93 23.09
N GLU A 39 -1.64 14.20 23.99
CA GLU A 39 -0.40 13.50 23.69
C GLU A 39 -0.62 12.69 22.41
N GLU A 40 0.22 12.91 21.39
CA GLU A 40 0.34 11.96 20.28
C GLU A 40 0.82 10.65 20.90
N ASP A 41 -0.12 9.75 21.19
CA ASP A 41 0.21 8.39 21.60
C ASP A 41 1.08 7.75 20.50
N GLU A 42 2.37 7.54 20.80
CA GLU A 42 3.20 6.61 20.05
C GLU A 42 2.42 5.30 19.94
N VAL A 43 1.88 5.00 18.75
CA VAL A 43 1.28 3.69 18.47
C VAL A 43 2.39 2.67 18.63
N LYS A 44 2.46 2.04 19.80
CA LYS A 44 3.35 0.91 20.06
C LYS A 44 3.03 -0.17 19.04
N THR A 45 3.84 -0.29 18.00
CA THR A 45 3.71 -1.34 16.99
C THR A 45 4.00 -2.68 17.68
N ILE A 46 2.94 -3.38 18.10
CA ILE A 46 3.06 -4.71 18.68
C ILE A 46 3.57 -5.67 17.60
N GLN A 47 4.71 -6.32 17.85
CA GLN A 47 5.18 -7.41 17.01
C GLN A 47 4.51 -8.72 17.44
N TYR A 48 3.30 -8.98 16.94
CA TYR A 48 2.48 -10.14 17.32
C TYR A 48 3.17 -11.49 17.13
N THR A 49 4.14 -11.59 16.21
CA THR A 49 4.89 -12.84 15.97
C THR A 49 5.93 -13.16 17.05
N VAL A 50 6.31 -12.18 17.87
CA VAL A 50 7.36 -12.27 18.89
C VAL A 50 6.81 -12.06 20.29
N GLN A 51 5.87 -11.13 20.46
CA GLN A 51 5.27 -10.83 21.76
C GLN A 51 4.44 -12.03 22.24
N LYS A 52 4.79 -12.52 23.43
CA LYS A 52 4.11 -13.64 24.07
C LYS A 52 2.95 -13.14 24.91
N PHE A 53 1.77 -13.69 24.66
CA PHE A 53 0.59 -13.56 25.50
C PHE A 53 0.30 -14.94 26.11
N ASN A 54 0.41 -15.06 27.42
CA ASN A 54 0.21 -16.33 28.11
C ASN A 54 -1.27 -16.64 28.31
N THR A 55 -2.12 -15.61 28.34
CA THR A 55 -3.57 -15.78 28.49
C THR A 55 -4.35 -14.91 27.49
N ALA A 56 -5.59 -15.30 27.25
CA ALA A 56 -6.54 -14.54 26.45
C ALA A 56 -6.74 -13.12 27.00
N GLU A 57 -6.78 -12.94 28.31
CA GLU A 57 -6.98 -11.65 28.96
C GLU A 57 -5.79 -10.70 28.74
N GLU A 58 -4.56 -11.23 28.77
CA GLU A 58 -3.34 -10.44 28.48
C GLU A 58 -3.40 -9.88 27.05
N LYS A 59 -3.81 -10.71 26.07
CA LYS A 59 -3.99 -10.25 24.69
C LYS A 59 -5.15 -9.26 24.58
N LEU A 60 -6.30 -9.55 25.18
CA LEU A 60 -7.48 -8.70 25.11
C LEU A 60 -7.21 -7.29 25.69
N ALA A 61 -6.37 -7.19 26.74
CA ALA A 61 -5.96 -5.93 27.34
C ALA A 61 -5.17 -5.01 26.39
N THR A 62 -4.63 -5.55 25.29
CA THR A 62 -3.97 -4.75 24.24
C THR A 62 -4.95 -4.18 23.21
N MET A 63 -6.20 -4.64 23.21
CA MET A 63 -7.21 -4.26 22.24
C MET A 63 -8.13 -3.16 22.79
N THR A 64 -8.75 -2.41 21.89
CA THR A 64 -9.68 -1.33 22.26
C THR A 64 -11.12 -1.86 22.28
N LEU A 65 -11.88 -1.56 23.33
CA LEU A 65 -13.32 -1.86 23.41
C LEU A 65 -14.11 -0.89 22.51
N PHE A 66 -14.90 -1.40 21.58
CA PHE A 66 -15.72 -0.59 20.67
C PHE A 66 -17.21 -0.68 20.92
N TYR A 67 -17.69 -1.82 21.39
CA TYR A 67 -19.11 -2.06 21.56
C TYR A 67 -19.37 -3.01 22.72
N GLU A 68 -20.42 -2.76 23.46
CA GLU A 68 -20.90 -3.62 24.54
C GLU A 68 -22.42 -3.69 24.48
N LYS A 69 -22.96 -4.90 24.57
CA LYS A 69 -24.40 -5.14 24.70
C LYS A 69 -24.65 -6.36 25.57
N GLU A 70 -25.45 -6.18 26.62
CA GLU A 70 -25.93 -7.25 27.51
C GLU A 70 -24.79 -8.16 28.00
N ASN A 71 -24.62 -9.31 27.34
CA ASN A 71 -23.69 -10.38 27.70
C ASN A 71 -22.36 -10.33 26.94
N TYR A 72 -22.21 -9.51 25.90
CA TYR A 72 -21.01 -9.51 25.06
C TYR A 72 -20.35 -8.16 24.92
N GLN A 73 -19.03 -8.19 24.76
CA GLN A 73 -18.16 -7.05 24.46
C GLN A 73 -17.37 -7.33 23.18
N LEU A 74 -17.25 -6.34 22.29
CA LEU A 74 -16.41 -6.40 21.10
C LEU A 74 -15.21 -5.48 21.24
N TYR A 75 -14.05 -6.08 21.00
CA TYR A 75 -12.76 -5.42 20.99
C TYR A 75 -12.16 -5.50 19.60
N ALA A 76 -11.34 -4.51 19.23
CA ALA A 76 -10.57 -4.55 18.01
C ALA A 76 -9.15 -4.03 18.21
N ASP A 77 -8.25 -4.58 17.41
CA ASP A 77 -6.85 -4.18 17.29
C ASP A 77 -6.68 -3.29 16.05
N HIS A 78 -6.16 -2.08 16.26
CA HIS A 78 -6.00 -1.09 15.18
C HIS A 78 -4.89 -1.43 14.19
N VAL A 79 -3.92 -2.27 14.59
CA VAL A 79 -2.73 -2.59 13.79
C VAL A 79 -3.00 -3.80 12.91
N SER A 80 -3.50 -4.90 13.49
CA SER A 80 -3.74 -6.16 12.77
C SER A 80 -5.13 -6.26 12.15
N GLY A 81 -6.09 -5.45 12.62
CA GLY A 81 -7.51 -5.58 12.28
C GLY A 81 -8.20 -6.76 12.97
N GLU A 82 -7.53 -7.42 13.92
CA GLU A 82 -8.10 -8.49 14.74
C GLU A 82 -9.29 -7.99 15.55
N VAL A 83 -10.31 -8.84 15.69
CA VAL A 83 -11.49 -8.58 16.50
C VAL A 83 -11.63 -9.70 17.53
N ALA A 84 -12.04 -9.33 18.74
CA ALA A 84 -12.31 -10.28 19.80
C ALA A 84 -13.70 -10.04 20.38
N MET A 85 -14.42 -11.12 20.66
CA MET A 85 -15.68 -11.08 21.39
C MET A 85 -15.49 -11.71 22.76
N LYS A 86 -15.78 -10.97 23.82
CA LYS A 86 -15.78 -11.48 25.20
C LYS A 86 -17.20 -11.72 25.68
N ASP A 87 -17.45 -12.90 26.22
CA ASP A 87 -18.64 -13.21 26.99
C ASP A 87 -18.44 -12.75 28.44
N LYS A 88 -19.36 -11.90 28.92
CA LYS A 88 -19.32 -11.32 30.27
C LYS A 88 -19.75 -12.32 31.35
N ALA A 89 -20.55 -13.33 31.01
CA ALA A 89 -21.02 -14.33 31.95
C ALA A 89 -19.95 -15.39 32.23
N THR A 90 -19.28 -15.87 31.18
CA THR A 90 -18.26 -16.93 31.29
C THR A 90 -16.84 -16.37 31.42
N GLY A 91 -16.60 -15.16 30.93
CA GLY A 91 -15.25 -14.58 30.81
C GLY A 91 -14.50 -15.00 29.56
N ASN A 92 -15.02 -15.99 28.80
CA ASN A 92 -14.38 -16.55 27.63
C ASN A 92 -14.24 -15.51 26.50
N VAL A 93 -13.15 -15.60 25.74
CA VAL A 93 -12.84 -14.66 24.67
C VAL A 93 -12.63 -15.43 23.36
N LEU A 94 -13.44 -15.09 22.36
CA LEU A 94 -13.32 -15.59 21.00
C LEU A 94 -12.52 -14.59 20.16
N PHE A 95 -11.34 -15.00 19.72
CA PHE A 95 -10.50 -14.19 18.83
C PHE A 95 -10.64 -14.60 17.37
N THR A 96 -10.52 -13.62 16.47
CA THR A 96 -10.42 -13.89 15.03
C THR A 96 -9.03 -14.34 14.58
N ASN A 97 -8.01 -14.19 15.44
CA ASN A 97 -6.64 -14.70 15.27
C ASN A 97 -6.22 -15.50 16.52
N PRO A 98 -5.24 -16.41 16.41
CA PRO A 98 -4.64 -17.05 17.59
C PRO A 98 -3.83 -16.05 18.41
N TYR A 99 -4.19 -15.88 19.69
CA TYR A 99 -3.48 -14.97 20.60
C TYR A 99 -2.06 -15.45 20.98
N ASP A 100 -1.82 -16.76 20.87
CA ASP A 100 -0.61 -17.47 21.30
C ASP A 100 0.37 -17.76 20.14
N ILE A 101 0.24 -17.03 19.01
CA ILE A 101 1.04 -17.24 17.80
C ILE A 101 2.57 -17.20 18.03
N ALA A 102 3.03 -16.44 19.03
CA ALA A 102 4.44 -16.34 19.39
C ALA A 102 5.03 -17.66 19.90
N PHE A 103 4.20 -18.59 20.39
CA PHE A 103 4.61 -19.94 20.79
C PHE A 103 4.62 -20.94 19.63
N SER A 104 4.03 -20.59 18.49
CA SER A 104 3.98 -21.46 17.32
C SER A 104 5.37 -21.67 16.69
N THR A 105 5.63 -22.91 16.27
CA THR A 105 6.80 -23.32 15.47
C THR A 105 6.63 -23.07 13.97
N ALA A 106 5.50 -22.47 13.57
CA ALA A 106 5.23 -22.08 12.19
C ALA A 106 6.31 -21.14 11.62
N THR A 107 6.53 -21.21 10.31
CA THR A 107 7.42 -20.29 9.59
C THR A 107 6.87 -18.85 9.63
N ALA A 108 7.70 -17.85 9.30
CA ALA A 108 7.26 -16.46 9.26
C ALA A 108 6.02 -16.27 8.36
N SER A 109 6.05 -16.82 7.13
CA SER A 109 4.91 -16.76 6.20
C SER A 109 3.65 -17.46 6.73
N GLN A 110 3.80 -18.59 7.44
CA GLN A 110 2.67 -19.26 8.06
C GLN A 110 2.09 -18.46 9.23
N LYS A 111 2.92 -17.74 9.99
CA LYS A 111 2.45 -16.84 11.06
C LYS A 111 1.69 -15.64 10.48
N GLU A 112 2.12 -15.10 9.35
CA GLU A 112 1.40 -14.03 8.64
C GLU A 112 0.01 -14.51 8.17
N GLU A 113 -0.09 -15.75 7.66
CA GLU A 113 -1.38 -16.36 7.34
C GLU A 113 -2.27 -16.50 8.58
N LEU A 114 -1.74 -17.03 9.69
CA LEU A 114 -2.49 -17.22 10.93
C LEU A 114 -2.99 -15.91 11.55
N LEU A 115 -2.29 -14.80 11.31
CA LEU A 115 -2.67 -13.46 11.76
C LEU A 115 -3.61 -12.72 10.80
N SER A 116 -4.03 -13.37 9.70
CA SER A 116 -4.84 -12.74 8.66
C SER A 116 -6.33 -12.92 8.88
N GLN A 117 -7.06 -11.82 8.73
CA GLN A 117 -8.52 -11.73 8.75
C GLN A 117 -9.14 -12.09 7.39
N LEU A 118 -8.41 -11.84 6.31
CA LEU A 118 -8.85 -12.08 4.94
C LEU A 118 -7.74 -12.73 4.12
N ARG A 119 -8.13 -13.62 3.20
CA ARG A 119 -7.30 -14.06 2.08
C ARG A 119 -8.02 -13.70 0.78
N VAL A 120 -7.34 -13.00 -0.10
CA VAL A 120 -7.86 -12.57 -1.41
C VAL A 120 -7.08 -13.27 -2.50
N SER A 121 -7.78 -14.02 -3.35
CA SER A 121 -7.20 -14.62 -4.54
C SER A 121 -7.76 -13.92 -5.78
N TYR A 122 -6.88 -13.59 -6.70
CA TYR A 122 -7.23 -12.89 -7.94
C TYR A 122 -6.36 -13.37 -9.10
N THR A 123 -6.86 -13.16 -10.31
CA THR A 123 -6.17 -13.45 -11.56
C THR A 123 -5.85 -12.14 -12.26
N LYS A 124 -4.59 -11.96 -12.69
CA LYS A 124 -4.18 -10.86 -13.57
C LYS A 124 -4.71 -11.12 -14.97
N ILE A 125 -5.49 -10.20 -15.54
CA ILE A 125 -6.15 -10.41 -16.83
C ILE A 125 -5.13 -10.47 -17.98
N THR A 126 -4.07 -9.68 -17.90
CA THR A 126 -3.02 -9.59 -18.92
C THR A 126 -2.17 -10.85 -19.02
N THR A 127 -1.79 -11.44 -17.89
CA THR A 127 -0.86 -12.59 -17.81
C THR A 127 -1.54 -13.92 -17.52
N ALA A 128 -2.83 -13.92 -17.14
CA ALA A 128 -3.55 -15.06 -16.60
C ALA A 128 -2.92 -15.68 -15.34
N GLU A 129 -2.03 -14.95 -14.66
CA GLU A 129 -1.38 -15.37 -13.42
C GLU A 129 -2.35 -15.28 -12.24
N GLN A 130 -2.45 -16.36 -11.45
CA GLN A 130 -3.21 -16.37 -10.20
C GLN A 130 -2.32 -16.03 -9.02
N VAL A 131 -2.75 -15.07 -8.21
CA VAL A 131 -2.02 -14.58 -7.05
C VAL A 131 -2.94 -14.57 -5.83
N THR A 132 -2.37 -14.82 -4.66
CA THR A 132 -3.09 -14.81 -3.39
C THR A 132 -2.37 -13.90 -2.39
N MET A 133 -3.14 -13.02 -1.75
CA MET A 133 -2.68 -12.09 -0.72
C MET A 133 -3.41 -12.33 0.59
N ASN A 134 -2.70 -12.19 1.71
CA ASN A 134 -3.27 -12.23 3.05
C ASN A 134 -3.30 -10.83 3.67
N SER A 135 -4.30 -10.56 4.52
CA SER A 135 -4.50 -9.21 5.07
C SER A 135 -3.41 -8.77 6.04
N TYR A 136 -2.70 -9.70 6.69
CA TYR A 136 -1.63 -9.32 7.62
C TYR A 136 -0.43 -8.75 6.86
N ALA A 137 0.15 -9.51 5.92
CA ALA A 137 1.30 -9.07 5.14
C ALA A 137 0.95 -7.92 4.18
N SER A 138 -0.25 -7.97 3.58
CA SER A 138 -0.63 -7.05 2.50
C SER A 138 -1.49 -5.87 2.96
N ALA A 139 -1.80 -5.75 4.25
CA ALA A 139 -2.47 -4.57 4.80
C ALA A 139 -1.92 -4.16 6.18
N ALA A 140 -1.88 -5.08 7.17
CA ALA A 140 -1.47 -4.76 8.53
C ALA A 140 -0.01 -4.26 8.61
N LEU A 141 0.93 -5.00 8.02
CA LEU A 141 2.35 -4.60 7.98
C LEU A 141 2.59 -3.30 7.21
N LEU A 142 1.64 -2.91 6.34
CA LEU A 142 1.69 -1.68 5.57
C LEU A 142 0.95 -0.52 6.25
N GLY A 143 0.34 -0.73 7.43
CA GLY A 143 -0.46 0.29 8.12
C GLY A 143 -1.76 0.66 7.38
N GLN A 144 -2.29 -0.25 6.57
CA GLN A 144 -3.40 -0.01 5.65
C GLN A 144 -4.74 -0.56 6.17
N ILE A 145 -4.95 -0.49 7.49
CA ILE A 145 -6.16 -0.95 8.19
C ILE A 145 -6.79 0.23 8.93
N SER A 146 -8.12 0.34 8.87
CA SER A 146 -8.89 1.32 9.63
C SER A 146 -10.02 0.62 10.38
N VAL A 147 -10.08 0.83 11.69
CA VAL A 147 -11.13 0.30 12.56
C VAL A 147 -12.08 1.42 12.95
N LYS A 148 -13.38 1.21 12.78
CA LYS A 148 -14.43 2.21 13.06
C LYS A 148 -15.55 1.61 13.88
N ALA A 149 -16.06 2.36 14.85
CA ALA A 149 -17.34 2.04 15.47
C ALA A 149 -18.48 2.22 14.45
N ILE A 150 -19.44 1.30 14.45
CA ILE A 150 -20.68 1.41 13.69
C ILE A 150 -21.87 1.14 14.62
N ARG A 151 -23.08 1.45 14.17
CA ARG A 151 -24.28 1.16 14.95
C ARG A 151 -24.40 -0.34 15.21
N GLY A 152 -24.23 -0.74 16.46
CA GLY A 152 -24.34 -2.13 16.90
C GLY A 152 -23.08 -2.98 16.73
N GLY A 153 -21.91 -2.38 16.45
CA GLY A 153 -20.72 -3.18 16.19
C GLY A 153 -19.47 -2.42 15.73
N ILE A 154 -18.58 -3.16 15.06
CA ILE A 154 -17.29 -2.69 14.55
C ILE A 154 -17.25 -2.86 13.03
N ARG A 155 -16.66 -1.91 12.32
CA ARG A 155 -16.27 -2.04 10.92
C ARG A 155 -14.76 -1.98 10.83
N VAL A 156 -14.15 -3.00 10.24
CA VAL A 156 -12.72 -3.02 9.90
C VAL A 156 -12.59 -2.90 8.39
N GLU A 157 -11.87 -1.87 7.94
CA GLU A 157 -11.60 -1.59 6.54
C GLU A 157 -10.15 -1.96 6.24
N TYR A 158 -9.95 -2.77 5.20
CA TYR A 158 -8.67 -3.27 4.75
C TYR A 158 -8.40 -2.74 3.34
N THR A 159 -7.23 -2.17 3.13
CA THR A 159 -6.67 -2.00 1.78
C THR A 159 -5.60 -3.06 1.60
N ILE A 160 -5.92 -4.12 0.87
CA ILE A 160 -5.07 -5.31 0.66
C ILE A 160 -4.32 -5.15 -0.65
N GLY A 161 -3.00 -5.20 -0.57
CA GLY A 161 -2.08 -4.98 -1.68
C GLY A 161 -1.20 -3.76 -1.42
N GLN A 162 -0.25 -3.50 -2.31
CA GLN A 162 0.64 -2.37 -2.16
C GLN A 162 -0.06 -1.10 -2.66
N THR A 163 -0.57 -0.29 -1.72
CA THR A 163 -1.03 1.08 -2.04
C THR A 163 0.14 2.04 -2.14
N ALA A 164 1.31 1.64 -1.62
CA ALA A 164 2.55 2.35 -1.84
C ALA A 164 2.81 2.41 -3.35
N LYS A 165 2.47 3.59 -3.87
CA LYS A 165 3.01 4.36 -4.99
C LYS A 165 3.80 3.52 -5.98
N ARG A 166 3.45 3.63 -7.27
CA ARG A 166 4.28 3.24 -8.42
C ARG A 166 5.74 3.13 -8.00
N LYS A 167 6.34 1.95 -8.18
CA LYS A 167 7.72 1.69 -7.78
C LYS A 167 8.58 2.88 -8.19
N ILE A 168 9.36 3.44 -7.27
CA ILE A 168 10.24 4.57 -7.58
C ILE A 168 11.36 4.03 -8.46
N LEU A 169 11.06 3.94 -9.75
CA LEU A 169 11.81 3.18 -10.73
C LEU A 169 11.52 3.76 -12.13
N PRO A 170 12.40 4.59 -12.69
CA PRO A 170 12.13 5.20 -13.98
C PRO A 170 12.18 4.16 -15.09
N ARG A 171 11.02 3.88 -15.70
CA ARG A 171 10.94 3.09 -16.94
C ARG A 171 11.82 3.69 -18.03
N TRP A 172 11.63 4.98 -18.29
CA TRP A 172 12.41 5.78 -19.22
C TRP A 172 12.97 6.99 -18.50
N ILE A 173 14.20 7.37 -18.83
CA ILE A 173 14.89 8.51 -18.23
C ILE A 173 15.94 9.05 -19.18
N GLU A 174 16.03 10.38 -19.27
CA GLU A 174 17.01 11.07 -20.11
C GLU A 174 18.44 10.74 -19.64
N ALA A 175 19.35 10.58 -20.60
CA ALA A 175 20.66 9.99 -20.31
C ALA A 175 21.49 10.78 -19.31
N SER A 176 21.49 12.11 -19.38
CA SER A 176 22.26 12.92 -18.45
C SER A 176 21.73 12.79 -17.02
N ARG A 177 20.40 12.78 -16.85
CA ARG A 177 19.76 12.58 -15.54
C ARG A 177 20.00 11.18 -14.97
N PHE A 178 19.94 10.13 -15.78
CA PHE A 178 20.25 8.78 -15.32
C PHE A 178 21.70 8.66 -14.85
N GLU A 179 22.62 9.23 -15.63
CA GLU A 179 24.05 9.22 -15.32
C GLU A 179 24.34 10.02 -14.03
N GLU A 180 23.72 11.19 -13.86
CA GLU A 180 23.93 12.08 -12.72
C GLU A 180 23.23 11.60 -11.43
N LEU A 181 21.94 11.29 -11.48
CA LEU A 181 21.14 11.01 -10.29
C LEU A 181 21.28 9.56 -9.82
N ILE A 182 21.52 8.63 -10.75
CA ILE A 182 21.56 7.19 -10.46
C ILE A 182 22.99 6.66 -10.61
N LEU A 183 23.56 6.60 -11.81
CA LEU A 183 24.83 5.87 -12.05
C LEU A 183 26.03 6.46 -11.28
N SER A 184 26.10 7.78 -11.12
CA SER A 184 27.17 8.45 -10.37
C SER A 184 27.28 7.93 -8.93
N LYS A 185 26.14 7.54 -8.32
CA LYS A 185 26.10 7.01 -6.96
C LYS A 185 26.71 5.62 -6.86
N PHE A 186 26.88 4.92 -7.99
CA PHE A 186 27.47 3.59 -8.10
C PHE A 186 28.88 3.60 -8.74
N GLU A 187 29.57 4.74 -8.82
CA GLU A 187 30.94 4.78 -9.34
C GLU A 187 31.96 4.18 -8.36
N ASP A 188 31.91 4.59 -7.09
CA ASP A 188 32.70 3.99 -6.02
C ASP A 188 31.96 2.81 -5.39
N VAL A 189 32.37 1.61 -5.82
CA VAL A 189 31.91 0.31 -5.31
C VAL A 189 33.02 -0.43 -4.56
N SER A 190 34.12 0.26 -4.26
CA SER A 190 35.27 -0.39 -3.63
C SER A 190 34.92 -0.82 -2.20
N GLY A 191 35.04 -2.11 -1.91
CA GLY A 191 34.72 -2.67 -0.58
C GLY A 191 33.24 -2.96 -0.30
N ASP A 192 32.29 -2.42 -1.08
CA ASP A 192 30.85 -2.71 -0.94
C ASP A 192 30.36 -3.70 -2.01
N ARG A 193 30.32 -4.98 -1.63
CA ARG A 193 29.84 -6.06 -2.51
C ARG A 193 28.37 -5.88 -2.93
N MET A 194 27.53 -5.32 -2.06
CA MET A 194 26.11 -5.12 -2.35
C MET A 194 25.93 -4.02 -3.39
N LYS A 195 26.65 -2.91 -3.24
CA LYS A 195 26.64 -1.80 -4.19
C LYS A 195 27.23 -2.19 -5.55
N LYS A 196 28.25 -3.04 -5.57
CA LYS A 196 28.79 -3.63 -6.81
C LYS A 196 27.75 -4.50 -7.53
N ASN A 197 27.03 -5.35 -6.79
CA ASN A 197 25.95 -6.17 -7.36
C ASN A 197 24.80 -5.30 -7.87
N ALA A 198 24.44 -4.24 -7.14
CA ALA A 198 23.44 -3.27 -7.55
C ALA A 198 23.83 -2.63 -8.89
N LYS A 199 25.05 -2.08 -9.00
CA LYS A 199 25.57 -1.51 -10.25
C LYS A 199 25.43 -2.47 -11.44
N SER A 200 25.90 -3.71 -11.27
CA SER A 200 25.84 -4.72 -12.33
C SER A 200 24.42 -5.03 -12.78
N LYS A 201 23.44 -4.99 -11.86
CA LYS A 201 22.03 -5.19 -12.21
C LYS A 201 21.46 -3.97 -12.94
N ILE A 202 21.79 -2.76 -12.50
CA ILE A 202 21.36 -1.52 -13.15
C ILE A 202 21.83 -1.49 -14.60
N GLU A 203 23.12 -1.76 -14.83
CA GLU A 203 23.72 -1.80 -16.17
C GLU A 203 23.19 -2.95 -17.02
N HIS A 204 22.69 -4.03 -16.40
CA HIS A 204 22.07 -5.15 -17.12
C HIS A 204 20.65 -4.84 -17.58
N PHE A 205 19.84 -4.22 -16.72
CA PHE A 205 18.43 -3.96 -17.00
C PHE A 205 18.19 -2.65 -17.76
N TYR A 206 19.13 -1.70 -17.75
CA TYR A 206 19.00 -0.45 -18.52
C TYR A 206 19.83 -0.45 -19.78
N SER A 207 19.18 -0.16 -20.90
CA SER A 207 19.82 0.01 -22.20
C SER A 207 19.81 1.47 -22.63
N LYS A 208 20.96 1.98 -23.09
CA LYS A 208 21.09 3.35 -23.61
C LYS A 208 20.75 3.40 -25.10
N CYS A 209 19.66 4.06 -25.44
CA CYS A 209 19.25 4.35 -26.81
C CYS A 209 19.66 5.77 -27.19
N SER A 210 20.51 5.91 -28.21
CA SER A 210 20.98 7.18 -28.74
C SER A 210 21.45 7.01 -30.18
N TYR A 211 21.51 8.11 -30.95
CA TYR A 211 22.03 8.05 -32.31
C TYR A 211 23.46 7.46 -32.38
N LYS A 212 24.28 7.75 -31.35
CA LYS A 212 25.68 7.30 -31.24
C LYS A 212 25.80 5.81 -30.88
N THR A 213 24.80 5.23 -30.22
CA THR A 213 24.78 3.82 -29.84
C THR A 213 24.06 2.93 -30.85
N ALA A 214 23.28 3.52 -31.76
CA ALA A 214 22.60 2.78 -32.83
C ALA A 214 23.62 2.13 -33.79
N THR A 215 23.43 0.84 -34.06
CA THR A 215 24.25 0.06 -35.00
C THR A 215 23.85 0.29 -36.46
N SER A 216 22.64 0.78 -36.71
CA SER A 216 22.12 1.04 -38.05
C SER A 216 21.08 2.17 -38.08
N ALA A 217 20.88 2.77 -39.26
CA ALA A 217 19.83 3.76 -39.47
C ALA A 217 18.40 3.20 -39.28
N VAL A 218 18.22 1.89 -39.49
CA VAL A 218 16.93 1.20 -39.28
C VAL A 218 16.62 1.10 -37.79
N GLU A 219 17.61 0.71 -36.98
CA GLU A 219 17.47 0.67 -35.52
C GLU A 219 17.17 2.05 -34.95
N TRP A 220 17.88 3.09 -35.41
CA TRP A 220 17.60 4.46 -35.02
C TRP A 220 16.18 4.89 -35.38
N ALA A 221 15.71 4.59 -36.59
CA ALA A 221 14.33 4.91 -37.00
C ALA A 221 13.28 4.16 -36.16
N GLY A 222 13.56 2.91 -35.77
CA GLY A 222 12.72 2.14 -34.85
C GLY A 222 12.64 2.78 -33.47
N TRP A 223 13.78 3.17 -32.89
CA TRP A 223 13.80 3.89 -31.61
C TRP A 223 13.09 5.24 -31.65
N GLN A 224 13.14 5.97 -32.76
CA GLN A 224 12.37 7.22 -32.90
C GLN A 224 10.85 6.98 -32.95
N GLN A 225 10.42 5.82 -33.46
CA GLN A 225 9.02 5.43 -33.46
C GLN A 225 8.55 5.03 -32.05
N ASP A 226 9.37 4.26 -31.32
CA ASP A 226 9.03 3.72 -30.01
C ASP A 226 9.22 4.76 -28.88
N PHE A 227 10.18 5.67 -29.03
CA PHE A 227 10.57 6.67 -28.03
C PHE A 227 10.47 8.08 -28.65
N PRO A 228 9.29 8.73 -28.57
CA PRO A 228 9.06 10.04 -29.18
C PRO A 228 10.10 11.11 -28.80
N PHE A 229 10.69 11.02 -27.60
CA PHE A 229 11.79 11.87 -27.12
C PHE A 229 13.00 11.93 -28.06
N LEU A 230 13.27 10.86 -28.82
CA LEU A 230 14.40 10.78 -29.76
C LEU A 230 14.09 11.37 -31.15
N THR A 231 12.83 11.74 -31.42
CA THR A 231 12.39 12.17 -32.75
C THR A 231 13.07 13.45 -33.19
N GLY A 232 13.80 13.39 -34.31
CA GLY A 232 14.46 14.56 -34.91
C GLY A 232 15.64 15.13 -34.12
N ASN A 233 16.08 14.49 -33.03
CA ASN A 233 17.17 14.98 -32.19
C ASN A 233 18.29 13.92 -32.06
N THR A 234 19.41 14.12 -32.76
CA THR A 234 20.56 13.20 -32.75
C THR A 234 21.44 13.34 -31.51
N GLU A 235 21.27 14.39 -30.71
CA GLU A 235 21.97 14.55 -29.44
C GLU A 235 21.17 14.00 -28.26
N ALA A 236 19.87 13.72 -28.44
CA ALA A 236 19.06 13.08 -27.41
C ALA A 236 19.54 11.64 -27.17
N ALA A 237 19.55 11.27 -25.90
CA ALA A 237 19.83 9.92 -25.45
C ALA A 237 18.92 9.59 -24.26
N ILE A 238 18.46 8.35 -24.20
CA ILE A 238 17.53 7.86 -23.18
C ILE A 238 18.01 6.50 -22.67
N TYR A 239 17.83 6.25 -21.38
CA TYR A 239 17.95 4.92 -20.80
C TYR A 239 16.57 4.31 -20.64
N ILE A 240 16.42 3.06 -21.06
CA ILE A 240 15.17 2.30 -21.01
C ILE A 240 15.39 1.07 -20.15
N LEU A 241 14.53 0.90 -19.15
CA LEU A 241 14.43 -0.35 -18.39
C LEU A 241 13.87 -1.45 -19.30
N ALA A 242 14.53 -2.60 -19.31
CA ALA A 242 14.13 -3.75 -20.11
C ALA A 242 12.68 -4.16 -19.82
N GLY A 243 11.88 -4.30 -20.88
CA GLY A 243 10.44 -4.59 -20.77
C GLY A 243 10.12 -5.99 -20.25
N ASP A 244 11.10 -6.90 -20.24
CA ASP A 244 10.99 -8.26 -19.68
C ASP A 244 11.44 -8.36 -18.22
N ALA A 245 11.79 -7.24 -17.58
CA ALA A 245 12.13 -7.22 -16.15
C ALA A 245 10.92 -7.65 -15.30
N VAL A 246 11.07 -8.75 -14.56
CA VAL A 246 10.02 -9.28 -13.67
C VAL A 246 9.91 -8.47 -12.38
N ASP A 247 8.77 -8.57 -11.68
CA ASP A 247 8.49 -7.79 -10.45
C ASP A 247 9.55 -7.95 -9.36
N TYR A 248 10.14 -9.15 -9.25
CA TYR A 248 11.25 -9.38 -8.34
C TYR A 248 12.45 -8.48 -8.65
N ASP A 249 12.87 -8.38 -9.92
CA ASP A 249 14.02 -7.57 -10.33
C ASP A 249 13.72 -6.08 -10.17
N MET A 250 12.52 -5.65 -10.56
CA MET A 250 12.04 -4.28 -10.36
C MET A 250 12.05 -3.88 -8.89
N SER A 251 11.55 -4.75 -8.01
CA SER A 251 11.52 -4.53 -6.56
C SER A 251 12.93 -4.52 -5.95
N GLN A 252 13.86 -5.32 -6.47
CA GLN A 252 15.24 -5.28 -6.02
C GLN A 252 15.93 -3.98 -6.44
N PHE A 253 15.67 -3.50 -7.65
CA PHE A 253 16.28 -2.28 -8.13
C PHE A 253 15.72 -1.03 -7.44
N GLU A 254 14.40 -0.95 -7.23
CA GLU A 254 13.79 0.09 -6.40
C GLU A 254 14.45 0.17 -5.01
N LYS A 255 14.72 -0.98 -4.37
CA LYS A 255 15.47 -1.01 -3.10
C LYS A 255 16.88 -0.43 -3.22
N TYR A 256 17.60 -0.70 -4.30
CA TYR A 256 18.92 -0.11 -4.50
C TYR A 256 18.85 1.40 -4.71
N LEU A 257 17.84 1.89 -5.44
CA LEU A 257 17.60 3.34 -5.58
C LEU A 257 17.36 3.98 -4.22
N GLN A 258 16.48 3.40 -3.40
CA GLN A 258 16.19 3.89 -2.04
C GLN A 258 17.41 3.84 -1.12
N MET A 259 18.31 2.87 -1.28
CA MET A 259 19.48 2.70 -0.41
C MET A 259 20.64 3.62 -0.77
N TYR A 260 20.86 3.88 -2.06
CA TYR A 260 22.11 4.49 -2.55
C TYR A 260 21.92 5.82 -3.27
N THR A 261 20.68 6.24 -3.53
CA THR A 261 20.36 7.47 -4.26
C THR A 261 19.32 8.28 -3.49
N ASP A 262 19.25 9.57 -3.80
CA ASP A 262 18.17 10.46 -3.32
C ASP A 262 17.02 10.55 -4.34
N TYR A 263 16.95 9.62 -5.30
CA TYR A 263 15.99 9.65 -6.39
C TYR A 263 14.56 9.45 -5.86
N THR A 264 13.69 10.41 -6.15
CA THR A 264 12.34 10.47 -5.56
C THR A 264 11.24 10.11 -6.57
N LEU A 265 10.01 9.99 -6.07
CA LEU A 265 8.83 9.87 -6.95
C LEU A 265 8.68 11.11 -7.85
N ASP A 266 8.98 12.31 -7.34
CA ASP A 266 8.85 13.55 -8.12
C ASP A 266 9.88 13.58 -9.26
N ASP A 267 11.11 13.10 -9.02
CA ASP A 267 12.11 12.91 -10.07
C ASP A 267 11.61 11.93 -11.14
N MET A 268 11.05 10.79 -10.73
CA MET A 268 10.48 9.81 -11.65
C MET A 268 9.38 10.37 -12.53
N LEU A 269 8.42 11.10 -11.94
CA LEU A 269 7.32 11.71 -12.68
C LEU A 269 7.83 12.78 -13.65
N PHE A 270 8.81 13.58 -13.23
CA PHE A 270 9.48 14.53 -14.12
C PHE A 270 10.17 13.81 -15.29
N ASP A 271 10.91 12.73 -15.02
CA ASP A 271 11.62 11.97 -16.04
C ASP A 271 10.68 11.29 -17.04
N HIS A 272 9.57 10.73 -16.55
CA HIS A 272 8.50 10.17 -17.39
C HIS A 272 7.85 11.24 -18.27
N GLU A 273 7.55 12.42 -17.72
CA GLU A 273 7.01 13.53 -18.49
C GLU A 273 8.01 14.03 -19.55
N GLN A 274 9.26 14.25 -19.18
CA GLN A 274 10.32 14.70 -20.11
C GLN A 274 10.53 13.72 -21.26
N THR A 275 10.50 12.42 -20.97
CA THR A 275 10.70 11.36 -21.97
C THR A 275 9.42 11.00 -22.73
N MET A 276 8.29 11.63 -22.41
CA MET A 276 6.98 11.31 -22.97
C MET A 276 6.61 9.83 -22.77
N TYR A 277 6.98 9.26 -21.63
CA TYR A 277 6.59 7.91 -21.25
C TYR A 277 5.09 7.85 -20.98
N ASP A 278 4.43 6.83 -21.52
CA ASP A 278 3.01 6.58 -21.28
C ASP A 278 2.84 5.70 -20.05
N ASP A 279 2.66 6.31 -18.88
CA ASP A 279 2.47 5.57 -17.63
C ASP A 279 1.22 4.67 -17.61
N SER A 280 0.32 4.77 -18.61
CA SER A 280 -0.84 3.87 -18.69
C SER A 280 -0.45 2.43 -19.06
N VAL A 281 0.77 2.22 -19.57
CA VAL A 281 1.29 0.88 -19.87
C VAL A 281 1.83 0.17 -18.62
N ASP A 282 2.08 0.90 -17.53
CA ASP A 282 2.46 0.29 -16.26
C ASP A 282 1.23 -0.36 -15.60
N GLU A 283 1.36 -1.64 -15.23
CA GLU A 283 0.31 -2.37 -14.52
C GLU A 283 0.01 -1.67 -13.18
N SER A 284 -1.20 -1.15 -13.02
CA SER A 284 -1.65 -0.56 -11.76
C SER A 284 -1.58 -1.63 -10.68
N PRO A 285 -0.93 -1.42 -9.52
CA PRO A 285 -0.74 -2.49 -8.55
C PRO A 285 -2.08 -3.08 -8.08
N PRO A 286 -2.13 -4.39 -7.77
CA PRO A 286 -3.34 -5.06 -7.34
C PRO A 286 -3.73 -4.57 -5.96
N VAL A 287 -4.77 -3.72 -5.90
CA VAL A 287 -5.30 -3.16 -4.64
C VAL A 287 -6.78 -3.52 -4.48
N PHE A 288 -7.10 -4.22 -3.40
CA PHE A 288 -8.45 -4.61 -3.04
C PHE A 288 -8.86 -3.93 -1.74
N LYS A 289 -9.88 -3.06 -1.81
CA LYS A 289 -10.51 -2.43 -0.64
C LYS A 289 -11.69 -3.29 -0.21
N ILE A 290 -11.60 -3.86 0.99
CA ILE A 290 -12.59 -4.77 1.56
C ILE A 290 -12.93 -4.29 2.97
N SER A 291 -14.19 -4.46 3.38
CA SER A 291 -14.59 -4.18 4.76
C SER A 291 -15.22 -5.43 5.38
N LEU A 292 -14.96 -5.66 6.67
CA LEU A 292 -15.69 -6.61 7.49
C LEU A 292 -16.46 -5.84 8.56
N GLU A 293 -17.71 -6.22 8.79
CA GLU A 293 -18.57 -5.68 9.84
C GLU A 293 -18.85 -6.78 10.86
N TYR A 294 -18.65 -6.47 12.13
CA TYR A 294 -18.81 -7.39 13.27
C TYR A 294 -19.92 -6.86 14.16
N TYR A 295 -20.91 -7.69 14.44
CA TYR A 295 -22.07 -7.35 15.26
C TYR A 295 -22.24 -8.35 16.39
N VAL A 296 -22.66 -7.86 17.56
CA VAL A 296 -23.16 -8.72 18.63
C VAL A 296 -24.64 -8.98 18.41
N GLU A 297 -25.01 -10.25 18.36
CA GLU A 297 -26.39 -10.74 18.34
C GLU A 297 -26.68 -11.53 19.63
N GLU A 298 -27.92 -12.01 19.78
CA GLU A 298 -28.35 -12.69 21.01
C GLU A 298 -27.60 -14.02 21.23
N ASP A 299 -27.21 -14.69 20.15
CA ASP A 299 -26.55 -15.99 20.12
C ASP A 299 -25.03 -15.92 19.84
N GLY A 300 -24.46 -14.71 19.73
CA GLY A 300 -23.01 -14.51 19.63
C GLY A 300 -22.57 -13.49 18.58
N LEU A 301 -21.52 -13.84 17.82
CA LEU A 301 -20.86 -12.95 16.86
C LEU A 301 -21.39 -13.17 15.44
N ARG A 302 -21.93 -12.12 14.82
CA ARG A 302 -22.19 -12.11 13.37
C ARG A 302 -21.14 -11.29 12.65
N VAL A 303 -20.53 -11.88 11.63
CA VAL A 303 -19.57 -11.22 10.74
C VAL A 303 -20.18 -11.08 9.36
N ARG A 304 -20.06 -9.89 8.75
CA ARG A 304 -20.60 -9.58 7.44
C ARG A 304 -19.53 -8.97 6.55
N LEU A 305 -19.39 -9.51 5.35
CA LEU A 305 -18.66 -8.89 4.26
C LEU A 305 -19.67 -8.23 3.28
N PRO A 306 -19.85 -6.89 3.30
CA PRO A 306 -20.71 -6.20 2.35
C PRO A 306 -20.10 -6.24 0.93
N ALA A 307 -20.58 -7.15 0.09
CA ALA A 307 -20.07 -7.33 -1.29
C ALA A 307 -20.12 -6.03 -2.13
N ASN A 308 -21.15 -5.20 -1.91
CA ASN A 308 -21.29 -3.91 -2.59
C ASN A 308 -20.25 -2.84 -2.16
N ALA A 309 -19.45 -3.10 -1.12
CA ALA A 309 -18.37 -2.23 -0.66
C ALA A 309 -16.99 -2.68 -1.15
N ILE A 310 -16.87 -3.84 -1.80
CA ILE A 310 -15.60 -4.31 -2.39
C ILE A 310 -15.24 -3.38 -3.55
N ARG A 311 -14.02 -2.87 -3.57
CA ARG A 311 -13.47 -2.07 -4.69
C ARG A 311 -12.11 -2.60 -5.09
N TYR A 312 -11.89 -2.73 -6.38
CA TYR A 312 -10.61 -3.08 -6.99
C TYR A 312 -10.65 -2.64 -8.45
N ASP A 313 -9.50 -2.66 -9.11
CA ASP A 313 -9.41 -2.44 -10.55
C ASP A 313 -9.87 -3.70 -11.29
N SER A 314 -11.14 -3.69 -11.72
CA SER A 314 -11.75 -4.80 -12.46
C SER A 314 -11.39 -4.84 -13.94
N GLU A 315 -10.66 -3.84 -14.45
CA GLU A 315 -10.17 -3.83 -15.84
C GLU A 315 -8.89 -4.66 -15.97
N ASN A 316 -8.03 -4.61 -14.95
CA ASN A 316 -6.75 -5.33 -14.93
C ASN A 316 -6.79 -6.63 -14.12
N TYR A 317 -7.73 -6.78 -13.17
CA TYR A 317 -7.80 -7.93 -12.27
C TYR A 317 -9.18 -8.58 -12.24
N PHE A 318 -9.19 -9.91 -12.15
CA PHE A 318 -10.38 -10.71 -11.89
C PHE A 318 -10.34 -11.24 -10.46
N LEU A 319 -11.31 -10.89 -9.62
CA LEU A 319 -11.40 -11.37 -8.25
C LEU A 319 -11.96 -12.79 -8.21
N ASP A 320 -11.12 -13.77 -7.87
CA ASP A 320 -11.49 -15.19 -7.87
C ASP A 320 -12.25 -15.58 -6.59
N SER A 321 -11.69 -15.24 -5.42
CA SER A 321 -12.30 -15.58 -4.14
C SER A 321 -11.80 -14.69 -3.00
N ILE A 322 -12.64 -14.60 -1.96
CA ILE A 322 -12.29 -14.00 -0.68
C ILE A 322 -12.61 -15.03 0.41
N THR A 323 -11.59 -15.47 1.15
CA THR A 323 -11.77 -16.27 2.37
C THR A 323 -11.81 -15.33 3.56
N VAL A 324 -12.91 -15.38 4.32
CA VAL A 324 -13.14 -14.56 5.51
C VAL A 324 -12.79 -15.36 6.75
N LEU A 325 -11.96 -14.78 7.63
CA LEU A 325 -11.59 -15.31 8.94
C LEU A 325 -11.08 -16.77 8.90
N PRO A 326 -10.06 -17.08 8.07
CA PRO A 326 -9.62 -18.46 7.85
C PRO A 326 -9.13 -19.20 9.11
N PHE A 327 -8.76 -18.45 10.17
CA PHE A 327 -8.18 -19.00 11.41
C PHE A 327 -8.88 -18.50 12.67
N MET A 328 -10.14 -18.04 12.55
CA MET A 328 -10.93 -17.64 13.70
C MET A 328 -11.12 -18.82 14.66
N GLY A 329 -10.90 -18.57 15.95
CA GLY A 329 -10.97 -19.60 16.99
C GLY A 329 -9.81 -20.60 16.99
N CYS A 330 -8.73 -20.38 16.22
CA CYS A 330 -7.58 -21.29 16.17
C CYS A 330 -6.50 -21.04 17.25
N GLY A 331 -6.82 -20.37 18.35
CA GLY A 331 -5.92 -20.19 19.51
C GLY A 331 -6.24 -21.19 20.63
N GLY A 332 -5.27 -21.48 21.50
CA GLY A 332 -5.48 -22.34 22.67
C GLY A 332 -4.55 -23.56 22.72
N GLY A 333 -3.28 -23.34 23.04
CA GLY A 333 -2.37 -24.41 23.42
C GLY A 333 -2.68 -25.01 24.80
N LYS A 334 -3.09 -26.28 24.84
CA LYS A 334 -3.14 -27.24 25.98
C LYS A 334 -4.02 -26.93 27.21
N SER A 335 -4.33 -25.69 27.57
CA SER A 335 -4.99 -25.39 28.86
C SER A 335 -6.51 -25.40 28.85
N GLU A 336 -7.14 -25.26 27.68
CA GLU A 336 -8.61 -25.08 27.55
C GLU A 336 -9.40 -26.37 27.30
N TYR A 337 -8.72 -27.48 26.97
CA TYR A 337 -9.36 -28.77 26.63
C TYR A 337 -9.15 -29.87 27.69
N GLU A 338 -8.50 -29.57 28.81
CA GLU A 338 -8.27 -30.53 29.90
C GLU A 338 -9.10 -30.24 31.17
N SER A 339 -10.11 -29.35 31.11
CA SER A 339 -11.02 -29.08 32.24
C SER A 339 -12.34 -29.85 32.15
#